data_AF-A0A6M0Q9R3-F1
#
_entry.id   AF-A0A6M0Q9R3-F1
#
_cell.length_a   1.000
_cell.length_b   1.000
_cell.length_c   1.000
_cell.angle_alpha   90.00
_cell.angle_beta   90.00
_cell.angle_gamma   90.00
#
_symmetry.space_group_name_H-M   'P 1'
#
loop_
_entity.id
_entity.type
_entity.pdbx_description
1 polymer ?
#
loop_
_entity_poly.entity_id
_entity_poly.type
_entity_poly.pdbx_seq_one_letter_code
_entity_poly.pdbx_strand_id
1 'polypeptide(L)'
;MVYEGGVIQVSCQFNTTVRTDPYHIHVIRDGHEIWVESLYAHLFRDKKYEKVVRQYLSDLQEKLTHQNKLAWNQDQYDALVERYGEPERTAQKIEENPEWRLHPFYRHLGNVNEKKVVHLLGSNGIKGVALSLLGADVTVVDFSKENAEYAKALAKEAGVALDYIESDVFSLPEASVKDTADIILMELGVLHYFMDLQPLFHKIKMFLKKGGIFLLHEFHPISTKLITSSGKKHRVTGNYFSPLVESGQVAFSKHMGEQQEQLVKVSQRKWTIGEVITMLGQEGLMIRTLEEEPNHKVHDIGLPKTYTIVVEKI
;
A
#
# COMPACT_ATOMS: atom_id res chain seq x y z
N MET A 1 26.59 -23.29 -19.47
CA MET A 1 25.35 -23.84 -20.08
C MET A 1 25.77 -24.89 -21.08
N VAL A 2 25.32 -26.12 -20.89
CA VAL A 2 25.43 -27.18 -21.90
C VAL A 2 24.01 -27.53 -22.31
N TYR A 3 23.75 -27.53 -23.61
CA TYR A 3 22.46 -27.91 -24.19
C TYR A 3 22.61 -29.29 -24.82
N GLU A 4 22.03 -30.31 -24.19
CA GLU A 4 21.91 -31.65 -24.75
C GLU A 4 20.47 -32.14 -24.57
N GLY A 5 19.81 -32.50 -25.67
CA GLY A 5 18.55 -33.27 -25.64
C GLY A 5 17.34 -32.61 -24.99
N GLY A 6 17.30 -31.28 -24.84
CA GLY A 6 16.17 -30.56 -24.22
C GLY A 6 16.31 -30.32 -22.72
N VAL A 7 17.43 -30.72 -22.10
CA VAL A 7 17.78 -30.37 -20.72
C VAL A 7 18.81 -29.25 -20.75
N ILE A 8 18.48 -28.10 -20.15
CA ILE A 8 19.44 -27.00 -19.94
C ILE A 8 20.11 -27.22 -18.59
N GLN A 9 21.38 -27.66 -18.61
CA GLN A 9 22.17 -27.73 -17.39
C GLN A 9 22.86 -26.38 -17.16
N VAL A 10 22.42 -25.67 -16.12
CA VAL A 10 23.03 -24.42 -15.65
C VAL A 10 23.86 -24.72 -14.40
N SER A 11 25.16 -24.49 -14.48
CA SER A 11 26.07 -24.53 -13.34
C SER A 11 26.67 -23.14 -13.13
N CYS A 12 26.65 -22.66 -11.88
CA CYS A 12 27.31 -21.43 -11.47
C CYS A 12 28.01 -21.64 -10.12
N GLN A 13 29.07 -20.89 -9.85
CA GLN A 13 29.69 -20.88 -8.53
C GLN A 13 28.88 -19.98 -7.60
N PHE A 14 28.27 -20.56 -6.58
CA PHE A 14 27.68 -19.79 -5.49
C PHE A 14 28.82 -19.13 -4.69
N ASN A 15 28.97 -17.81 -4.85
CA ASN A 15 30.01 -17.03 -4.17
C ASN A 15 29.40 -15.89 -3.34
N THR A 16 30.24 -15.15 -2.63
CA THR A 16 29.79 -14.05 -1.77
C THR A 16 29.01 -12.99 -2.54
N THR A 17 29.38 -12.70 -3.79
CA THR A 17 28.69 -11.73 -4.65
C THR A 17 27.24 -12.14 -4.91
N VAL A 18 27.01 -13.41 -5.27
CA VAL A 18 25.65 -13.96 -5.46
C VAL A 18 24.85 -13.90 -4.16
N ARG A 19 25.49 -14.19 -3.01
CA ARG A 19 24.83 -14.18 -1.70
C ARG A 19 24.46 -12.78 -1.21
N THR A 20 25.26 -11.76 -1.55
CA THR A 20 25.07 -10.39 -1.06
C THR A 20 24.27 -9.50 -2.01
N ASP A 21 23.97 -9.97 -3.23
CA ASP A 21 23.14 -9.22 -4.16
C ASP A 21 21.65 -9.33 -3.77
N PRO A 22 20.98 -8.23 -3.38
CA PRO A 22 19.58 -8.27 -2.96
C PRO A 22 18.61 -8.68 -4.06
N TYR A 23 19.03 -8.61 -5.33
CA TYR A 23 18.24 -9.08 -6.45
C TYR A 23 18.52 -10.53 -6.82
N HIS A 24 19.39 -11.26 -6.12
CA HIS A 24 19.46 -12.70 -6.25
C HIS A 24 18.55 -13.34 -5.20
N ILE A 25 17.57 -14.10 -5.65
CA ILE A 25 16.60 -14.78 -4.79
C ILE A 25 16.87 -16.29 -4.76
N HIS A 26 16.63 -16.89 -3.61
CA HIS A 26 16.68 -18.33 -3.41
C HIS A 26 15.39 -18.96 -3.93
N VAL A 27 15.52 -19.99 -4.77
CA VAL A 27 14.41 -20.77 -5.31
C VAL A 27 14.75 -22.25 -5.16
N ILE A 28 13.75 -23.04 -4.76
CA ILE A 28 13.83 -24.50 -4.74
C ILE A 28 13.08 -25.02 -5.96
N ARG A 29 13.77 -25.76 -6.83
CA ARG A 29 13.17 -26.37 -8.02
C ARG A 29 13.61 -27.81 -8.14
N ASP A 30 12.65 -28.73 -8.19
CA ASP A 30 12.89 -30.17 -8.29
C ASP A 30 13.86 -30.70 -7.20
N GLY A 31 13.78 -30.13 -5.99
CA GLY A 31 14.65 -30.46 -4.86
C GLY A 31 16.05 -29.81 -4.91
N HIS A 32 16.36 -29.04 -5.95
CA HIS A 32 17.61 -28.30 -6.07
C HIS A 32 17.45 -26.86 -5.58
N GLU A 33 18.38 -26.42 -4.74
CA GLU A 33 18.51 -25.02 -4.32
C GLU A 33 19.31 -24.24 -5.36
N ILE A 34 18.70 -23.21 -5.93
CA ILE A 34 19.32 -22.32 -6.91
C ILE A 34 19.12 -20.87 -6.52
N TRP A 35 20.10 -20.04 -6.87
CA TRP A 35 20.03 -18.60 -6.73
C TRP A 35 19.87 -17.98 -8.11
N VAL A 36 18.79 -17.26 -8.31
CA VAL A 36 18.43 -16.66 -9.60
C VAL A 36 18.22 -15.17 -9.46
N GLU A 37 18.45 -14.44 -10.54
CA GLU A 37 18.12 -13.02 -10.58
C GLU A 37 16.59 -12.84 -10.46
N SER A 38 16.21 -11.92 -9.59
CA SER A 38 14.83 -11.51 -9.34
C SER A 38 14.30 -10.78 -10.55
N LEU A 39 13.05 -11.04 -10.91
CA LEU A 39 12.37 -10.31 -11.98
C LEU A 39 12.42 -8.78 -11.77
N TYR A 40 12.42 -8.33 -10.52
CA TYR A 40 12.50 -6.91 -10.17
C TYR A 40 13.84 -6.26 -10.53
N ALA A 41 14.92 -7.04 -10.71
CA ALA A 41 16.18 -6.51 -11.24
C ALA A 41 15.97 -5.89 -12.63
N HIS A 42 15.03 -6.44 -13.40
CA HIS A 42 14.70 -5.94 -14.74
C HIS A 42 13.81 -4.69 -14.76
N LEU A 43 13.33 -4.24 -13.60
CA LEU A 43 12.64 -2.95 -13.48
C LEU A 43 13.60 -1.81 -13.09
N PHE A 44 14.63 -2.12 -12.29
CA PHE A 44 15.48 -1.11 -11.64
C PHE A 44 16.95 -1.10 -12.09
N ARG A 45 17.46 -2.18 -12.68
CA ARG A 45 18.88 -2.30 -13.09
C ARG A 45 19.01 -2.56 -14.59
N ASP A 46 18.71 -3.78 -15.04
CA ASP A 46 18.83 -4.19 -16.44
C ASP A 46 17.45 -4.34 -17.10
N LYS A 47 17.03 -3.30 -17.81
CA LYS A 47 15.72 -3.22 -18.45
C LYS A 47 15.55 -4.11 -19.70
N LYS A 48 16.51 -4.98 -20.01
CA LYS A 48 16.46 -5.90 -21.17
C LYS A 48 15.14 -6.67 -21.31
N TYR A 49 14.57 -7.13 -20.19
CA TYR A 49 13.32 -7.91 -20.17
C TYR A 49 12.14 -7.16 -19.54
N GLU A 50 12.25 -5.84 -19.35
CA GLU A 50 11.27 -5.02 -18.63
C GLU A 50 9.83 -5.26 -19.10
N LYS A 51 9.59 -5.25 -20.42
CA LYS A 51 8.24 -5.42 -20.99
C LYS A 51 7.62 -6.77 -20.62
N VAL A 52 8.39 -7.86 -20.71
CA VAL A 52 7.90 -9.22 -20.41
C VAL A 52 7.68 -9.37 -18.90
N VAL A 53 8.58 -8.81 -18.09
CA VAL A 53 8.44 -8.80 -16.63
C VAL A 53 7.20 -8.04 -16.20
N ARG A 54 6.96 -6.84 -16.74
CA ARG A 54 5.75 -6.06 -16.40
C ARG A 54 4.47 -6.77 -16.79
N GLN A 55 4.44 -7.45 -17.94
CA GLN A 55 3.29 -8.29 -18.31
C GLN A 55 3.07 -9.41 -17.28
N TYR A 56 4.13 -10.14 -16.92
CA TYR A 56 4.04 -11.18 -15.90
C TYR A 56 3.55 -10.65 -14.54
N LEU A 57 4.06 -9.49 -14.10
CA LEU A 57 3.64 -8.86 -12.85
C LEU A 57 2.19 -8.37 -12.90
N SER A 58 1.70 -7.95 -14.07
CA SER A 58 0.29 -7.61 -14.28
C SER A 58 -0.60 -8.84 -14.14
N ASP A 59 -0.23 -9.96 -14.77
CA ASP A 59 -0.99 -11.21 -14.68
C ASP A 59 -0.97 -11.75 -13.24
N LEU A 60 0.17 -11.64 -12.56
CA LEU A 60 0.31 -11.98 -11.14
C LEU A 60 -0.55 -11.07 -10.27
N GLN A 61 -0.58 -9.76 -10.55
CA GLN A 61 -1.40 -8.79 -9.83
C GLN A 61 -2.88 -9.18 -9.88
N GLU A 62 -3.42 -9.50 -11.05
CA GLU A 62 -4.83 -9.89 -11.20
C GLU A 62 -5.19 -11.08 -10.31
N LYS A 63 -4.35 -12.13 -10.35
CA LYS A 63 -4.51 -13.32 -9.51
C LYS A 63 -4.47 -12.98 -8.02
N LEU A 64 -3.50 -12.19 -7.58
CA LEU A 64 -3.33 -11.83 -6.18
C LEU A 64 -4.40 -10.86 -5.69
N THR A 65 -4.89 -9.95 -6.54
CA THR A 65 -6.02 -9.06 -6.23
C THR A 65 -7.27 -9.88 -5.92
N HIS A 66 -7.58 -10.92 -6.71
CA HIS A 66 -8.73 -11.79 -6.42
C HIS A 66 -8.59 -12.48 -5.05
N GLN A 67 -7.41 -13.05 -4.75
CA GLN A 67 -7.15 -13.67 -3.44
C GLN A 67 -7.23 -12.66 -2.29
N ASN A 68 -6.62 -11.49 -2.44
CA ASN A 68 -6.63 -10.45 -1.41
C ASN A 68 -8.03 -9.89 -1.19
N LYS A 69 -8.84 -9.73 -2.25
CA LYS A 69 -10.25 -9.33 -2.14
C LYS A 69 -11.03 -10.34 -1.32
N LEU A 70 -10.87 -11.64 -1.58
CA LEU A 70 -11.47 -12.68 -0.74
C LEU A 70 -10.99 -12.56 0.71
N ALA A 71 -9.70 -12.40 0.94
CA ALA A 71 -9.14 -12.29 2.29
C ALA A 71 -9.72 -11.11 3.10
N TRP A 72 -9.98 -9.98 2.42
CA TRP A 72 -10.53 -8.78 3.05
C TRP A 72 -12.04 -8.81 3.29
N ASN A 73 -12.81 -9.65 2.58
CA ASN A 73 -14.28 -9.75 2.72
C ASN A 73 -14.67 -11.06 3.43
N GLN A 74 -14.17 -11.28 4.66
CA GLN A 74 -14.47 -12.45 5.51
C GLN A 74 -15.09 -11.99 6.85
N ASP A 75 -16.30 -11.41 6.81
CA ASP A 75 -17.06 -10.95 7.98
C ASP A 75 -16.35 -9.85 8.81
N GLN A 76 -15.95 -8.77 8.13
CA GLN A 76 -15.12 -7.70 8.69
C GLN A 76 -15.89 -6.71 9.60
N TYR A 77 -17.23 -6.68 9.55
CA TYR A 77 -17.98 -5.58 10.18
C TYR A 77 -17.81 -5.56 11.71
N ASP A 78 -17.93 -6.71 12.38
CA ASP A 78 -17.72 -6.80 13.82
C ASP A 78 -16.28 -6.43 14.21
N ALA A 79 -15.28 -6.84 13.40
CA ALA A 79 -13.89 -6.46 13.62
C ALA A 79 -13.63 -4.95 13.42
N LEU A 80 -14.38 -4.29 12.53
CA LEU A 80 -14.35 -2.84 12.36
C LEU A 80 -14.94 -2.14 13.60
N VAL A 81 -16.10 -2.60 14.08
CA VAL A 81 -16.74 -2.08 15.29
C VAL A 81 -15.87 -2.30 16.52
N GLU A 82 -15.25 -3.48 16.68
CA GLU A 82 -14.34 -3.76 17.80
C GLU A 82 -13.11 -2.83 17.77
N ARG A 83 -12.52 -2.64 16.58
CA ARG A 83 -11.30 -1.84 16.44
C ARG A 83 -11.55 -0.33 16.55
N TYR A 84 -12.60 0.19 15.92
CA TYR A 84 -12.82 1.62 15.75
C TYR A 84 -13.97 2.15 16.62
N GLY A 85 -14.95 1.31 16.91
CA GLY A 85 -16.19 1.62 17.62
C GLY A 85 -17.38 1.70 16.67
N GLU A 86 -18.58 1.77 17.26
CA GLU A 86 -19.82 2.03 16.53
C GLU A 86 -19.73 3.33 15.71
N PRO A 87 -20.39 3.39 14.52
CA PRO A 87 -20.36 4.58 13.66
C PRO A 87 -20.73 5.88 14.38
N GLU A 88 -21.80 5.89 15.19
CA GLU A 88 -22.24 7.08 15.94
C GLU A 88 -21.16 7.61 16.88
N ARG A 89 -20.61 6.73 17.72
CA ARG A 89 -19.55 7.10 18.67
C ARG A 89 -18.26 7.50 17.95
N THR A 90 -17.99 6.88 16.80
CA THR A 90 -16.81 7.19 15.98
C THR A 90 -16.96 8.56 15.33
N ALA A 91 -18.14 8.89 14.79
CA ALA A 91 -18.47 10.20 14.23
C ALA A 91 -18.22 11.33 15.25
N GLN A 92 -18.78 11.20 16.46
CA GLN A 92 -18.58 12.17 17.55
C GLN A 92 -17.08 12.43 17.83
N LYS A 93 -16.27 11.36 17.89
CA LYS A 93 -14.82 11.48 18.10
C LYS A 93 -14.04 12.05 16.91
N ILE A 94 -14.63 12.06 15.70
CA ILE A 94 -14.03 12.72 14.54
C ILE A 94 -14.40 14.20 14.58
N GLU A 95 -15.66 14.53 14.86
CA GLU A 95 -16.16 15.91 14.98
C GLU A 95 -15.41 16.74 16.03
N GLU A 96 -15.06 16.13 17.16
CA GLU A 96 -14.27 16.79 18.22
C GLU A 96 -12.92 17.30 17.70
N ASN A 97 -12.27 16.59 16.76
CA ASN A 97 -10.98 16.96 16.20
C ASN A 97 -10.71 16.22 14.87
N PRO A 98 -11.26 16.71 13.74
CA PRO A 98 -11.13 16.03 12.46
C PRO A 98 -9.67 16.05 11.96
N GLU A 99 -8.93 17.13 12.22
CA GLU A 99 -7.53 17.27 11.83
C GLU A 99 -6.64 16.18 12.45
N TRP A 100 -6.90 15.81 13.71
CA TRP A 100 -6.14 14.76 14.40
C TRP A 100 -6.27 13.40 13.70
N ARG A 101 -7.40 13.13 13.03
CA ARG A 101 -7.56 11.90 12.23
C ARG A 101 -6.65 11.87 11.02
N LEU A 102 -6.10 13.00 10.61
CA LEU A 102 -5.20 13.15 9.46
C LEU A 102 -3.73 13.36 9.89
N HIS A 103 -3.43 13.33 11.20
CA HIS A 103 -2.05 13.44 11.70
C HIS A 103 -1.23 12.18 11.34
N PRO A 104 0.07 12.30 10.98
CA PRO A 104 0.90 13.51 10.90
C PRO A 104 0.86 14.25 9.57
N PHE A 105 0.17 13.71 8.57
CA PHE A 105 0.23 14.21 7.20
C PHE A 105 -0.69 15.39 6.91
N TYR A 106 -1.60 15.75 7.83
CA TYR A 106 -2.56 16.85 7.67
C TYR A 106 -1.93 18.16 7.19
N ARG A 107 -0.78 18.55 7.77
CA ARG A 107 -0.04 19.77 7.41
C ARG A 107 0.35 19.86 5.93
N HIS A 108 0.41 18.72 5.24
CA HIS A 108 0.81 18.62 3.84
C HIS A 108 -0.38 18.70 2.88
N LEU A 109 -1.62 18.60 3.37
CA LEU A 109 -2.84 18.70 2.55
C LEU A 109 -3.19 20.16 2.21
N GLY A 110 -2.73 21.13 3.00
CA GLY A 110 -3.14 22.53 2.87
C GLY A 110 -4.63 22.73 3.18
N ASN A 111 -5.25 23.76 2.59
CA ASN A 111 -6.68 24.00 2.74
C ASN A 111 -7.48 23.05 1.85
N VAL A 112 -8.25 22.16 2.48
CA VAL A 112 -9.07 21.13 1.82
C VAL A 112 -10.52 21.56 1.57
N ASN A 113 -10.93 22.73 2.08
CA ASN A 113 -12.29 23.23 1.86
C ASN A 113 -12.58 23.37 0.35
N GLU A 114 -13.71 22.83 -0.09
CA GLU A 114 -14.18 22.76 -1.48
C GLU A 114 -13.21 22.04 -2.45
N LYS A 115 -12.22 21.30 -1.93
CA LYS A 115 -11.32 20.50 -2.76
C LYS A 115 -11.91 19.13 -3.05
N LYS A 116 -11.73 18.66 -4.28
CA LYS A 116 -12.06 17.28 -4.66
C LYS A 116 -10.94 16.35 -4.20
N VAL A 117 -11.26 15.50 -3.23
CA VAL A 117 -10.33 14.52 -2.66
C VAL A 117 -10.75 13.11 -3.03
N VAL A 118 -9.86 12.38 -3.69
CA VAL A 118 -10.05 10.95 -3.95
C VAL A 118 -9.18 10.15 -2.98
N HIS A 119 -9.80 9.46 -2.04
CA HIS A 119 -9.11 8.58 -1.10
C HIS A 119 -9.07 7.15 -1.66
N LEU A 120 -7.95 6.80 -2.29
CA LEU A 120 -7.75 5.47 -2.87
C LEU A 120 -7.37 4.45 -1.78
N LEU A 121 -7.91 3.23 -1.89
CA LEU A 121 -7.80 2.18 -0.88
C LEU A 121 -8.19 2.69 0.51
N GLY A 122 -9.29 3.46 0.56
CA GLY A 122 -9.65 4.24 1.75
C GLY A 122 -10.35 3.49 2.87
N SER A 123 -10.51 2.18 2.72
CA SER A 123 -11.06 1.30 3.76
C SER A 123 -12.34 1.89 4.36
N ASN A 124 -12.48 1.86 5.68
CA ASN A 124 -13.68 2.23 6.42
C ASN A 124 -14.09 3.72 6.38
N GLY A 125 -13.40 4.55 5.59
CA GLY A 125 -13.80 5.93 5.35
C GLY A 125 -13.56 6.91 6.51
N ILE A 126 -12.93 6.52 7.63
CA ILE A 126 -12.67 7.43 8.77
C ILE A 126 -11.92 8.70 8.33
N LYS A 127 -10.88 8.53 7.50
CA LYS A 127 -10.13 9.68 6.95
C LYS A 127 -10.99 10.51 6.01
N GLY A 128 -11.83 9.84 5.21
CA GLY A 128 -12.76 10.50 4.30
C GLY A 128 -13.77 11.37 5.03
N VAL A 129 -14.39 10.86 6.11
CA VAL A 129 -15.31 11.64 6.95
C VAL A 129 -14.62 12.83 7.62
N ALA A 130 -13.38 12.64 8.11
CA ALA A 130 -12.60 13.74 8.67
C ALA A 130 -12.34 14.85 7.62
N LEU A 131 -12.01 14.48 6.38
CA LEU A 131 -11.83 15.42 5.28
C LEU A 131 -13.15 16.13 4.90
N SER A 132 -14.27 15.40 4.85
CA SER A 132 -15.58 15.99 4.57
C SER A 132 -16.00 17.00 5.64
N LEU A 133 -15.74 16.70 6.92
CA LEU A 133 -15.97 17.64 8.04
C LEU A 133 -15.12 18.92 7.93
N LEU A 134 -13.97 18.83 7.27
CA LEU A 134 -13.10 19.97 6.95
C LEU A 134 -13.50 20.68 5.64
N GLY A 135 -14.63 20.32 5.05
CA GLY A 135 -15.22 20.96 3.87
C GLY A 135 -14.81 20.38 2.52
N ALA A 136 -14.10 19.26 2.48
CA ALA A 136 -13.72 18.63 1.21
C ALA A 136 -14.89 17.89 0.54
N ASP A 137 -14.86 17.81 -0.79
CA ASP A 137 -15.70 16.93 -1.61
C ASP A 137 -14.98 15.58 -1.77
N VAL A 138 -15.41 14.56 -1.02
CA VAL A 138 -14.63 13.33 -0.83
C VAL A 138 -15.27 12.13 -1.51
N THR A 139 -14.47 11.45 -2.33
CA THR A 139 -14.78 10.10 -2.85
C THR A 139 -13.78 9.09 -2.29
N VAL A 140 -14.27 8.05 -1.63
CA VAL A 140 -13.49 6.89 -1.19
C VAL A 140 -13.59 5.78 -2.25
N VAL A 141 -12.47 5.13 -2.55
CA VAL A 141 -12.42 3.96 -3.43
C VAL A 141 -11.78 2.80 -2.70
N ASP A 142 -12.50 1.69 -2.55
CA ASP A 142 -12.03 0.46 -1.88
C ASP A 142 -12.90 -0.71 -2.33
N PHE A 143 -12.39 -1.94 -2.40
CA PHE A 143 -13.17 -3.07 -2.90
C PHE A 143 -13.97 -3.82 -1.82
N SER A 144 -13.83 -3.48 -0.53
CA SER A 144 -14.53 -4.18 0.55
C SER A 144 -15.92 -3.62 0.77
N LYS A 145 -16.90 -4.54 0.76
CA LYS A 145 -18.31 -4.20 0.95
C LYS A 145 -18.59 -3.77 2.39
N GLU A 146 -18.02 -4.46 3.37
CA GLU A 146 -18.17 -4.16 4.79
C GLU A 146 -17.53 -2.82 5.16
N ASN A 147 -16.38 -2.48 4.57
CA ASN A 147 -15.80 -1.14 4.70
C ASN A 147 -16.75 -0.07 4.14
N ALA A 148 -17.39 -0.33 2.99
CA ALA A 148 -18.35 0.59 2.38
C ALA A 148 -19.61 0.78 3.25
N GLU A 149 -20.13 -0.30 3.83
CA GLU A 149 -21.27 -0.26 4.74
C GLU A 149 -20.94 0.58 5.99
N TYR A 150 -19.78 0.33 6.62
CA TYR A 150 -19.32 1.11 7.78
C TYR A 150 -19.10 2.59 7.43
N ALA A 151 -18.43 2.89 6.30
CA ALA A 151 -18.14 4.26 5.88
C ALA A 151 -19.42 5.07 5.63
N LYS A 152 -20.43 4.47 4.99
CA LYS A 152 -21.73 5.11 4.75
C LYS A 152 -22.49 5.36 6.05
N ALA A 153 -22.49 4.41 6.98
CA ALA A 153 -23.07 4.61 8.30
C ALA A 153 -22.35 5.74 9.05
N LEU A 154 -21.01 5.73 9.06
CA LEU A 154 -20.20 6.76 9.72
C LEU A 154 -20.45 8.16 9.15
N ALA A 155 -20.49 8.31 7.82
CA ALA A 155 -20.75 9.58 7.16
C ALA A 155 -22.16 10.12 7.49
N LYS A 156 -23.15 9.22 7.54
CA LYS A 156 -24.53 9.56 7.94
C LYS A 156 -24.58 10.07 9.37
N GLU A 157 -23.92 9.40 10.32
CA GLU A 157 -23.89 9.82 11.72
C GLU A 157 -23.13 11.14 11.92
N ALA A 158 -22.07 11.39 11.12
CA ALA A 158 -21.34 12.65 11.12
C ALA A 158 -22.04 13.79 10.35
N GLY A 159 -23.19 13.52 9.72
CA GLY A 159 -23.94 14.51 8.95
C GLY A 159 -23.22 15.07 7.72
N VAL A 160 -22.30 14.31 7.11
CA VAL A 160 -21.50 14.76 5.96
C VAL A 160 -21.79 13.96 4.69
N ALA A 161 -21.57 14.59 3.53
CA ALA A 161 -21.53 13.88 2.25
C ALA A 161 -20.19 13.12 2.11
N LEU A 162 -20.29 11.87 1.69
CA LEU A 162 -19.14 11.01 1.39
C LEU A 162 -19.54 10.04 0.27
N ASP A 163 -18.93 10.19 -0.90
CA ASP A 163 -19.08 9.22 -1.97
C ASP A 163 -18.19 8.00 -1.69
N TYR A 164 -18.69 6.81 -2.01
CA TYR A 164 -17.95 5.57 -1.82
C TYR A 164 -18.15 4.64 -3.03
N ILE A 165 -17.06 4.35 -3.71
CA ILE A 165 -17.02 3.47 -4.89
C ILE A 165 -16.42 2.13 -4.49
N GLU A 166 -17.25 1.08 -4.49
CA GLU A 166 -16.80 -0.29 -4.25
C GLU A 166 -16.05 -0.83 -5.48
N SER A 167 -14.73 -0.64 -5.54
CA SER A 167 -13.93 -1.02 -6.72
C SER A 167 -12.47 -1.25 -6.38
N ASP A 168 -11.83 -2.12 -7.17
CA ASP A 168 -10.38 -2.17 -7.26
C ASP A 168 -9.86 -0.97 -8.08
N VAL A 169 -8.75 -0.36 -7.68
CA VAL A 169 -8.22 0.84 -8.35
C VAL A 169 -7.89 0.61 -9.83
N PHE A 170 -7.46 -0.59 -10.22
CA PHE A 170 -7.22 -0.91 -11.62
C PHE A 170 -8.52 -1.13 -12.41
N SER A 171 -9.60 -1.53 -11.74
CA SER A 171 -10.95 -1.62 -12.32
C SER A 171 -11.70 -0.29 -12.37
N LEU A 172 -11.24 0.75 -11.65
CA LEU A 172 -11.91 2.05 -11.62
C LEU A 172 -11.95 2.69 -13.03
N PRO A 173 -13.15 2.96 -13.59
CA PRO A 173 -13.27 3.58 -14.89
C PRO A 173 -12.65 4.97 -14.90
N GLU A 174 -11.83 5.28 -15.91
CA GLU A 174 -11.19 6.60 -16.01
C GLU A 174 -12.22 7.74 -15.97
N ALA A 175 -13.35 7.57 -16.66
CA ALA A 175 -14.39 8.59 -16.74
C ALA A 175 -14.97 9.03 -15.38
N SER A 176 -14.82 8.21 -14.34
CA SER A 176 -15.33 8.53 -13.00
C SER A 176 -14.47 9.58 -12.28
N VAL A 177 -13.17 9.65 -12.56
CA VAL A 177 -12.20 10.43 -11.74
C VAL A 177 -11.06 11.09 -12.54
N LYS A 178 -11.02 10.96 -13.87
CA LYS A 178 -9.94 11.50 -14.71
C LYS A 178 -9.90 13.03 -14.69
N ASP A 179 -8.72 13.58 -14.40
CA ASP A 179 -8.46 15.02 -14.28
C ASP A 179 -9.48 15.76 -13.39
N THR A 180 -10.01 15.09 -12.35
CA THR A 180 -10.99 15.70 -11.44
C THR A 180 -10.45 15.95 -10.03
N ALA A 181 -9.40 15.24 -9.61
CA ALA A 181 -8.90 15.30 -8.24
C ALA A 181 -7.95 16.48 -8.03
N ASP A 182 -8.23 17.30 -7.01
CA ASP A 182 -7.26 18.28 -6.49
C ASP A 182 -6.25 17.58 -5.58
N ILE A 183 -6.71 16.56 -4.84
CA ILE A 183 -5.90 15.75 -3.94
C ILE A 183 -6.24 14.28 -4.15
N ILE A 184 -5.23 13.43 -4.26
CA ILE A 184 -5.37 11.98 -4.08
C ILE A 184 -4.67 11.59 -2.79
N LEU A 185 -5.37 10.85 -1.93
CA LEU A 185 -4.84 10.36 -0.66
C LEU A 185 -4.74 8.83 -0.70
N MET A 186 -3.59 8.31 -0.29
CA MET A 186 -3.39 6.91 0.05
C MET A 186 -2.66 6.83 1.38
N GLU A 187 -3.15 6.01 2.31
CA GLU A 187 -2.57 5.95 3.65
C GLU A 187 -2.53 4.54 4.26
N LEU A 188 -1.43 4.27 4.95
CA LEU A 188 -1.11 3.15 5.84
C LEU A 188 -1.51 1.75 5.35
N GLY A 189 -0.54 1.06 4.78
CA GLY A 189 -0.60 -0.37 4.52
C GLY A 189 -1.27 -0.70 3.19
N VAL A 190 -1.02 0.09 2.16
CA VAL A 190 -1.71 -0.03 0.87
C VAL A 190 -0.76 -0.43 -0.26
N LEU A 191 0.47 0.11 -0.29
CA LEU A 191 1.39 -0.13 -1.41
C LEU A 191 1.81 -1.59 -1.55
N HIS A 192 1.80 -2.35 -0.46
CA HIS A 192 2.29 -3.72 -0.47
C HIS A 192 1.36 -4.72 -1.17
N TYR A 193 0.15 -4.30 -1.54
CA TYR A 193 -0.78 -5.12 -2.35
C TYR A 193 -0.51 -5.04 -3.85
N PHE A 194 0.41 -4.16 -4.27
CA PHE A 194 0.79 -3.96 -5.66
C PHE A 194 2.09 -4.70 -6.00
N MET A 195 2.09 -5.46 -7.09
CA MET A 195 3.25 -6.19 -7.60
C MET A 195 4.11 -5.32 -8.53
N ASP A 196 3.53 -4.27 -9.10
CA ASP A 196 4.22 -3.21 -9.82
C ASP A 196 3.53 -1.89 -9.47
N LEU A 197 4.29 -0.88 -9.00
CA LEU A 197 3.72 0.41 -8.65
C LEU A 197 3.56 1.33 -9.85
N GLN A 198 4.22 1.05 -10.98
CA GLN A 198 4.16 1.92 -12.15
C GLN A 198 2.71 2.09 -12.67
N PRO A 199 1.91 1.03 -12.89
CA PRO A 199 0.54 1.20 -13.35
C PRO A 199 -0.34 1.99 -12.37
N LEU A 200 -0.08 1.85 -11.07
CA LEU A 200 -0.79 2.60 -10.03
C LEU A 200 -0.46 4.10 -10.13
N PHE A 201 0.83 4.46 -10.15
CA PHE A 201 1.27 5.85 -10.23
C PHE A 201 0.87 6.50 -11.56
N HIS A 202 0.82 5.72 -12.64
CA HIS A 202 0.24 6.15 -13.91
C HIS A 202 -1.23 6.55 -13.75
N LYS A 203 -2.07 5.69 -13.15
CA LYS A 203 -3.48 6.00 -12.87
C LYS A 203 -3.64 7.23 -11.98
N ILE A 204 -2.86 7.34 -10.91
CA ILE A 204 -2.88 8.50 -10.01
C ILE A 204 -2.58 9.79 -10.80
N LYS A 205 -1.56 9.78 -11.66
CA LYS A 205 -1.27 10.91 -12.54
C LYS A 205 -2.43 11.23 -13.48
N MET A 206 -3.17 10.25 -13.98
CA MET A 206 -4.34 10.50 -14.83
C MET A 206 -5.54 11.08 -14.07
N PHE A 207 -5.69 10.73 -12.78
CA PHE A 207 -6.81 11.18 -11.95
C PHE A 207 -6.59 12.60 -11.41
N LEU A 208 -5.35 12.98 -11.14
CA LEU A 208 -5.00 14.32 -10.70
C LEU A 208 -5.27 15.38 -11.78
N LYS A 209 -5.78 16.54 -11.40
CA LYS A 209 -5.67 17.76 -12.21
C LYS A 209 -4.21 18.19 -12.33
N LYS A 210 -3.91 19.00 -13.34
CA LYS A 210 -2.65 19.76 -13.35
C LYS A 210 -2.56 20.65 -12.10
N GLY A 211 -1.43 20.60 -11.40
CA GLY A 211 -1.21 21.24 -10.11
C GLY A 211 -1.84 20.50 -8.91
N GLY A 212 -2.58 19.40 -9.15
CA GLY A 212 -3.10 18.54 -8.09
C GLY A 212 -1.98 17.75 -7.41
N ILE A 213 -2.21 17.37 -6.15
CA ILE A 213 -1.23 16.64 -5.35
C ILE A 213 -1.67 15.21 -5.07
N PHE A 214 -0.72 14.28 -5.09
CA PHE A 214 -0.88 12.96 -4.49
C PHE A 214 -0.10 12.92 -3.18
N LEU A 215 -0.80 12.62 -2.10
CA LEU A 215 -0.24 12.41 -0.77
C LEU A 215 -0.28 10.91 -0.46
N LEU A 216 0.90 10.36 -0.21
CA LEU A 216 1.08 9.01 0.30
C LEU A 216 1.62 9.09 1.72
N HIS A 217 0.92 8.50 2.69
CA HIS A 217 1.45 8.29 4.04
C HIS A 217 1.53 6.80 4.34
N GLU A 218 2.71 6.22 4.54
CA GLU A 218 2.88 4.76 4.52
C GLU A 218 3.81 4.27 5.63
N PHE A 219 3.69 3.00 6.02
CA PHE A 219 4.59 2.42 7.01
C PHE A 219 6.03 2.34 6.48
N HIS A 220 6.99 2.72 7.33
CA HIS A 220 8.38 2.74 6.95
C HIS A 220 8.94 1.31 6.74
N PRO A 221 9.67 1.03 5.63
CA PRO A 221 10.17 -0.31 5.33
C PRO A 221 11.21 -0.85 6.31
N ILE A 222 11.88 0.00 7.10
CA ILE A 222 12.66 -0.50 8.26
C ILE A 222 11.75 -1.27 9.21
N SER A 223 10.59 -0.70 9.56
CA SER A 223 9.61 -1.30 10.47
C SER A 223 8.89 -2.51 9.89
N THR A 224 8.74 -2.62 8.56
CA THR A 224 7.94 -3.69 7.93
C THR A 224 8.76 -4.78 7.23
N LYS A 225 10.02 -4.49 6.84
CA LYS A 225 10.91 -5.42 6.11
C LYS A 225 12.15 -5.84 6.89
N LEU A 226 12.72 -4.96 7.73
CA LEU A 226 14.07 -5.17 8.27
C LEU A 226 14.05 -5.68 9.71
N ILE A 227 13.26 -5.06 10.59
CA ILE A 227 13.32 -5.32 12.03
C ILE A 227 12.12 -6.14 12.51
N THR A 228 12.35 -6.95 13.54
CA THR A 228 11.32 -7.52 14.39
C THR A 228 11.46 -6.96 15.80
N SER A 229 10.32 -6.62 16.41
CA SER A 229 10.25 -6.00 17.74
C SER A 229 9.58 -6.96 18.72
N SER A 230 10.18 -7.15 19.90
CA SER A 230 9.60 -7.88 21.02
C SER A 230 9.76 -7.06 22.30
N GLY A 231 8.66 -6.49 22.79
CA GLY A 231 8.69 -5.48 23.85
C GLY A 231 9.57 -4.29 23.43
N LYS A 232 10.59 -3.98 24.25
CA LYS A 232 11.56 -2.89 24.01
C LYS A 232 12.80 -3.32 23.21
N LYS A 233 12.86 -4.55 22.72
CA LYS A 233 14.02 -5.09 21.98
C LYS A 233 13.71 -5.14 20.49
N HIS A 234 14.64 -4.60 19.70
CA HIS A 234 14.58 -4.62 18.23
C HIS A 234 15.74 -5.44 17.69
N ARG A 235 15.45 -6.32 16.74
CA ARG A 235 16.46 -7.17 16.08
C ARG A 235 16.31 -7.05 14.58
N VAL A 236 17.43 -6.95 13.88
CA VAL A 236 17.45 -7.10 12.42
C VAL A 236 17.31 -8.59 12.12
N THR A 237 16.16 -8.97 11.58
CA THR A 237 15.81 -10.37 11.26
C THR A 237 15.33 -10.54 9.83
N GLY A 238 14.86 -9.46 9.19
CA GLY A 238 14.45 -9.46 7.80
C GLY A 238 15.51 -8.86 6.87
N ASN A 239 15.13 -8.71 5.61
CA ASN A 239 15.96 -8.13 4.57
C ASN A 239 15.24 -6.94 3.94
N TYR A 240 15.75 -5.73 4.18
CA TYR A 240 15.18 -4.47 3.66
C TYR A 240 15.01 -4.49 2.14
N PHE A 241 15.95 -5.12 1.42
CA PHE A 241 15.96 -5.15 -0.04
C PHE A 241 15.30 -6.38 -0.65
N SER A 242 14.73 -7.28 0.17
CA SER A 242 14.04 -8.47 -0.35
C SER A 242 12.91 -8.07 -1.31
N PRO A 243 12.89 -8.60 -2.55
CA PRO A 243 11.82 -8.33 -3.50
C PRO A 243 10.73 -9.40 -3.49
N LEU A 244 10.77 -10.32 -2.52
CA LEU A 244 9.87 -11.47 -2.46
C LEU A 244 8.43 -11.06 -2.14
N VAL A 245 7.51 -11.83 -2.71
CA VAL A 245 6.10 -11.81 -2.32
C VAL A 245 5.92 -12.75 -1.14
N GLU A 246 5.36 -12.24 -0.05
CA GLU A 246 5.14 -12.96 1.18
C GLU A 246 3.63 -13.21 1.37
N SER A 247 3.28 -14.37 1.91
CA SER A 247 1.91 -14.62 2.38
C SER A 247 1.80 -14.27 3.86
N GLY A 248 0.73 -13.59 4.24
CA GLY A 248 0.50 -13.12 5.61
C GLY A 248 -0.98 -13.13 5.98
N GLN A 249 -1.25 -12.98 7.28
CA GLN A 249 -2.61 -12.79 7.75
C GLN A 249 -3.13 -11.38 7.38
N VAL A 250 -4.43 -11.27 7.12
CA VAL A 250 -5.07 -9.98 6.84
C VAL A 250 -5.02 -9.07 8.07
N ALA A 251 -4.92 -7.75 7.87
CA ALA A 251 -4.56 -6.83 8.96
C ALA A 251 -5.57 -6.82 10.12
N PHE A 252 -6.87 -6.97 9.84
CA PHE A 252 -7.91 -6.99 10.88
C PHE A 252 -7.96 -8.28 11.68
N SER A 253 -7.30 -9.36 11.24
CA SER A 253 -7.37 -10.67 11.91
C SER A 253 -6.90 -10.62 13.36
N LYS A 254 -6.08 -9.62 13.73
CA LYS A 254 -5.60 -9.38 15.10
C LYS A 254 -6.72 -9.04 16.08
N HIS A 255 -7.89 -8.68 15.57
CA HIS A 255 -9.10 -8.36 16.32
C HIS A 255 -10.13 -9.49 16.26
N MET A 256 -9.76 -10.70 15.81
CA MET A 256 -10.70 -11.83 15.66
C MET A 256 -10.38 -13.02 16.58
N GLY A 257 -9.43 -12.87 17.52
CA GLY A 257 -9.06 -13.93 18.46
C GLY A 257 -8.64 -15.24 17.77
N GLU A 258 -9.18 -16.38 18.24
CA GLU A 258 -8.83 -17.73 17.77
C GLU A 258 -9.28 -18.04 16.33
N GLN A 259 -10.18 -17.25 15.75
CA GLN A 259 -10.66 -17.46 14.36
C GLN A 259 -9.60 -17.07 13.30
N GLN A 260 -8.50 -16.44 13.71
CA GLN A 260 -7.43 -15.97 12.83
C GLN A 260 -6.81 -17.06 11.95
N GLU A 261 -6.70 -18.30 12.43
CA GLU A 261 -5.99 -19.37 11.71
C GLU A 261 -6.76 -19.91 10.49
N GLN A 262 -8.07 -19.66 10.42
CA GLN A 262 -8.96 -20.16 9.37
C GLN A 262 -9.12 -19.17 8.20
N LEU A 263 -8.62 -17.95 8.35
CA LEU A 263 -8.78 -16.90 7.35
C LEU A 263 -7.91 -17.15 6.11
N VAL A 264 -8.47 -16.80 4.95
CA VAL A 264 -7.69 -16.68 3.72
C VAL A 264 -6.57 -15.64 3.93
N LYS A 265 -5.35 -16.05 3.61
CA LYS A 265 -4.16 -15.20 3.73
C LYS A 265 -4.07 -14.21 2.57
N VAL A 266 -3.52 -13.03 2.86
CA VAL A 266 -3.13 -12.06 1.85
C VAL A 266 -1.76 -12.39 1.28
N SER A 267 -1.49 -11.90 0.08
CA SER A 267 -0.17 -11.88 -0.55
C SER A 267 0.31 -10.45 -0.72
N GLN A 268 1.54 -10.18 -0.30
CA GLN A 268 2.08 -8.84 -0.19
C GLN A 268 3.52 -8.78 -0.71
N ARG A 269 3.86 -7.71 -1.44
CA ARG A 269 5.23 -7.35 -1.76
C ARG A 269 5.56 -6.02 -1.09
N LYS A 270 6.47 -6.04 -0.11
CA LYS A 270 6.83 -4.81 0.61
C LYS A 270 7.86 -4.01 -0.18
N TRP A 271 7.59 -2.73 -0.40
CA TRP A 271 8.45 -1.83 -1.18
C TRP A 271 9.43 -1.07 -0.28
N THR A 272 10.63 -0.79 -0.80
CA THR A 272 11.55 0.17 -0.19
C THR A 272 11.17 1.59 -0.58
N ILE A 273 11.57 2.60 0.21
CA ILE A 273 11.36 4.01 -0.17
C ILE A 273 12.04 4.32 -1.51
N GLY A 274 13.25 3.79 -1.73
CA GLY A 274 14.00 3.97 -2.98
C GLY A 274 13.24 3.50 -4.21
N GLU A 275 12.56 2.36 -4.13
CA GLU A 275 11.71 1.85 -5.22
C GLU A 275 10.50 2.77 -5.47
N VAL A 276 9.83 3.21 -4.40
CA VAL A 276 8.66 4.11 -4.48
C VAL A 276 9.02 5.44 -5.13
N ILE A 277 10.06 6.14 -4.65
CA ILE A 277 10.49 7.43 -5.20
C ILE A 277 10.93 7.31 -6.66
N THR A 278 11.60 6.20 -7.00
CA THR A 278 12.09 5.98 -8.37
C THR A 278 10.93 5.82 -9.33
N MET A 279 9.91 5.04 -8.98
CA MET A 279 8.75 4.85 -9.85
C MET A 279 7.88 6.11 -9.97
N LEU A 280 7.70 6.87 -8.87
CA LEU A 280 7.04 8.19 -8.94
C LEU A 280 7.75 9.12 -9.93
N GLY A 281 9.09 9.18 -9.86
CA GLY A 281 9.90 9.96 -10.78
C GLY A 281 9.82 9.47 -12.23
N GLN A 282 9.79 8.16 -12.45
CA GLN A 282 9.64 7.56 -13.79
C GLN A 282 8.29 7.89 -14.44
N GLU A 283 7.22 8.00 -13.66
CA GLU A 283 5.92 8.47 -14.14
C GLU A 283 5.87 10.00 -14.33
N GLY A 284 6.96 10.72 -14.05
CA GLY A 284 7.05 12.17 -14.20
C GLY A 284 6.20 12.93 -13.19
N LEU A 285 5.94 12.34 -12.01
CA LEU A 285 5.37 13.04 -10.87
C LEU A 285 6.50 13.73 -10.10
N MET A 286 6.32 15.02 -9.79
CA MET A 286 7.36 15.79 -9.12
C MET A 286 7.22 15.64 -7.61
N ILE A 287 8.23 15.06 -6.96
CA ILE A 287 8.29 14.95 -5.50
C ILE A 287 8.54 16.35 -4.92
N ARG A 288 7.61 16.81 -4.08
CA ARG A 288 7.73 18.05 -3.30
C ARG A 288 8.29 17.79 -1.91
N THR A 289 7.85 16.70 -1.30
CA THR A 289 8.20 16.33 0.07
C THR A 289 8.42 14.83 0.16
N LEU A 290 9.48 14.44 0.85
CA LEU A 290 9.64 13.12 1.48
C LEU A 290 10.03 13.40 2.93
N GLU A 291 9.22 12.93 3.86
CA GLU A 291 9.45 13.08 5.30
C GLU A 291 9.30 11.73 5.98
N GLU A 292 10.26 11.35 6.81
CA GLU A 292 10.19 10.13 7.63
C GLU A 292 9.79 10.51 9.05
N GLU A 293 8.77 9.85 9.62
CA GLU A 293 8.31 10.16 10.97
C GLU A 293 8.71 9.09 12.00
N PRO A 294 9.09 9.52 13.22
CA PRO A 294 9.49 8.62 14.30
C PRO A 294 8.30 7.88 14.90
N ASN A 295 8.58 6.87 15.73
CA ASN A 295 7.56 6.31 16.61
C ASN A 295 7.20 7.27 17.76
N HIS A 296 5.99 7.15 18.30
CA HIS A 296 5.52 7.94 19.45
C HIS A 296 6.00 7.39 20.81
N LYS A 297 6.57 6.17 20.84
CA LYS A 297 7.02 5.55 22.09
C LYS A 297 8.48 5.93 22.36
N VAL A 298 8.75 6.43 23.56
CA VAL A 298 10.08 6.94 23.96
C VAL A 298 11.21 5.92 23.74
N HIS A 299 10.95 4.63 23.98
CA HIS A 299 11.98 3.59 23.89
C HIS A 299 12.37 3.21 22.46
N ASP A 300 11.60 3.62 21.45
CA ASP A 300 11.89 3.33 20.05
C ASP A 300 11.67 4.55 19.13
N ILE A 301 11.73 5.77 19.70
CA ILE A 301 11.57 7.05 19.00
C ILE A 301 12.59 7.24 17.87
N GLY A 302 13.78 6.64 17.97
CA GLY A 302 14.81 6.68 16.94
C GLY A 302 14.55 5.76 15.73
N LEU A 303 13.48 4.96 15.75
CA LEU A 303 13.10 4.12 14.62
C LEU A 303 12.10 4.83 13.72
N PRO A 304 12.36 4.93 12.40
CA PRO A 304 11.39 5.46 11.48
C PRO A 304 10.21 4.49 11.37
N LYS A 305 9.01 5.03 11.58
CA LYS A 305 7.79 4.25 11.71
C LYS A 305 6.88 4.39 10.50
N THR A 306 6.75 5.62 10.01
CA THR A 306 6.00 5.97 8.81
C THR A 306 6.85 6.93 7.96
N TYR A 307 6.38 7.19 6.76
CA TYR A 307 6.88 8.28 5.94
C TYR A 307 5.73 8.90 5.15
N THR A 308 5.85 10.18 4.84
CA THR A 308 4.94 10.93 3.98
C THR A 308 5.67 11.37 2.70
N ILE A 309 5.06 11.09 1.54
CA ILE A 309 5.47 11.64 0.25
C ILE A 309 4.35 12.52 -0.27
N VAL A 310 4.71 13.73 -0.69
CA VAL A 310 3.83 14.63 -1.44
C VAL A 310 4.40 14.80 -2.82
N VAL A 311 3.61 14.46 -3.84
CA VAL A 311 3.97 14.68 -5.23
C VAL A 311 2.95 15.56 -5.93
N GLU A 312 3.39 16.31 -6.93
CA GLU A 312 2.56 17.21 -7.73
C GLU A 312 2.58 16.78 -9.20
N LYS A 313 1.43 16.87 -9.87
CA LYS A 313 1.32 16.74 -11.33
C LYS A 313 1.60 18.09 -12.00
N ILE A 314 2.69 18.18 -12.74
CA ILE A 314 3.12 19.37 -13.51
C ILE A 314 2.38 19.57 -14.84
#